data_AF-A0A963DUJ7-F1
#
_entry.id   AF-A0A963DUJ7-F1
#
_cell.length_a   1.000
_cell.length_b   1.000
_cell.length_c   1.000
_cell.angle_alpha   90.00
_cell.angle_beta   90.00
_cell.angle_gamma   90.00
#
_symmetry.space_group_name_H-M   'P 1'
#
loop_
_entity.id
_entity.type
_entity.pdbx_description
1 polymer ?
#
loop_
_entity_poly.entity_id
_entity_poly.type
_entity_poly.pdbx_seq_one_letter_code
_entity_poly.pdbx_strand_id
1 'polypeptide(L)'
;MPLIEWNASMATGHMEIDAQHTVLVAILNRLHDSIQAGEGEATTALVLRELIEYTRYHFRSEESLMVHVPSEVAQAHKGNHARLIQQVREFEAQCERGEISPQELLDFLKDWLLLHITGTDKQLASSLSRERQPA
;
A
#
# COMPACT_ATOMS: atom_id res chain seq x y z
N MET A 1 20.34 5.25 -0.60
CA MET A 1 19.23 6.25 -0.59
C MET A 1 17.94 5.46 -0.53
N PRO A 2 16.92 5.91 0.19
CA PRO A 2 15.66 5.18 0.25
C PRO A 2 15.02 5.09 -1.14
N LEU A 3 14.31 4.00 -1.40
CA LEU A 3 13.56 3.82 -2.65
C LEU A 3 12.46 4.88 -2.80
N ILE A 4 11.81 5.22 -1.68
CA ILE A 4 10.76 6.23 -1.57
C ILE A 4 11.07 7.16 -0.40
N GLU A 5 11.11 8.46 -0.66
CA GLU A 5 11.14 9.50 0.37
C GLU A 5 9.73 10.02 0.61
N TRP A 6 9.17 9.71 1.80
CA TRP A 6 7.88 10.27 2.22
C TRP A 6 7.94 11.80 2.21
N ASN A 7 6.93 12.43 1.62
CA ASN A 7 6.85 13.88 1.55
C ASN A 7 5.39 14.36 1.55
N ALA A 8 5.19 15.67 1.73
CA ALA A 8 3.86 16.27 1.86
C ALA A 8 2.94 16.03 0.65
N SER A 9 3.47 15.76 -0.54
CA SER A 9 2.63 15.45 -1.71
C SER A 9 1.97 14.07 -1.61
N MET A 10 2.44 13.19 -0.72
CA MET A 10 1.87 11.87 -0.47
C MET A 10 0.78 11.90 0.60
N ALA A 11 0.77 12.91 1.46
CA ALA A 11 -0.21 13.05 2.53
C ALA A 11 -1.64 13.24 1.97
N THR A 12 -2.56 12.51 2.56
CA THR A 12 -4.01 12.60 2.32
C THR A 12 -4.67 13.71 3.15
N GLY A 13 -4.01 14.12 4.25
CA GLY A 13 -4.56 15.06 5.22
C GLY A 13 -5.40 14.38 6.31
N HIS A 14 -5.61 13.06 6.22
CA HIS A 14 -6.21 12.26 7.27
C HIS A 14 -5.12 11.60 8.11
N MET A 15 -4.90 12.13 9.32
CA MET A 15 -3.77 11.76 10.21
C MET A 15 -3.57 10.25 10.40
N GLU A 16 -4.66 9.49 10.55
CA GLU A 16 -4.57 8.03 10.73
C GLU A 16 -4.12 7.31 9.46
N ILE A 17 -4.58 7.75 8.29
CA ILE A 17 -4.21 7.17 6.98
C ILE A 17 -2.74 7.50 6.70
N ASP A 18 -2.35 8.77 6.89
CA ASP A 18 -0.98 9.24 6.67
C ASP A 18 0.02 8.51 7.57
N ALA A 19 -0.34 8.24 8.83
CA ALA A 19 0.49 7.45 9.74
C ALA A 19 0.73 6.02 9.21
N GLN A 20 -0.32 5.36 8.71
CA GLN A 20 -0.20 4.00 8.15
C GLN A 20 0.62 3.99 6.85
N HIS A 21 0.44 4.99 5.99
CA HIS A 21 1.22 5.13 4.77
C HIS A 21 2.72 5.29 5.03
N THR A 22 3.11 6.04 6.06
CA THR A 22 4.53 6.18 6.42
C THR A 22 5.15 4.84 6.81
N VAL A 23 4.39 3.95 7.45
CA VAL A 23 4.84 2.60 7.80
C VAL A 23 4.95 1.72 6.56
N LEU A 24 3.96 1.75 5.65
CA LEU A 24 4.04 1.04 4.36
C LEU A 24 5.29 1.43 3.57
N VAL A 25 5.57 2.74 3.48
CA VAL A 25 6.78 3.25 2.82
C VAL A 25 8.05 2.78 3.52
N ALA A 26 8.07 2.75 4.86
CA ALA A 26 9.23 2.25 5.61
C ALA A 26 9.48 0.75 5.39
N ILE A 27 8.43 -0.08 5.36
CA ILE A 27 8.56 -1.51 5.09
C ILE A 27 9.03 -1.74 3.64
N LEU A 28 8.50 -0.99 2.67
CA LEU A 28 8.92 -1.09 1.27
C LEU A 28 10.39 -0.66 1.06
N ASN A 29 10.84 0.38 1.77
CA ASN A 29 12.25 0.78 1.77
C ASN A 29 13.14 -0.32 2.38
N ARG A 30 12.70 -1.01 3.44
CA ARG A 30 13.42 -2.17 3.98
C ARG A 30 13.48 -3.33 2.99
N LEU A 31 12.41 -3.57 2.24
CA LEU A 31 12.41 -4.60 1.19
C LEU A 31 13.42 -4.26 0.10
N HIS A 32 13.49 -2.99 -0.30
CA HIS A 32 14.51 -2.51 -1.23
C HIS A 32 15.92 -2.76 -0.70
N ASP A 33 16.20 -2.35 0.54
CA ASP A 33 17.52 -2.51 1.14
C ASP A 33 17.95 -3.99 1.21
N SER A 34 17.02 -4.90 1.58
CA SER A 34 17.24 -6.36 1.59
C SER A 34 17.66 -6.88 0.22
N ILE A 35 16.96 -6.44 -0.84
CA ILE A 35 17.27 -6.83 -2.23
C ILE A 35 18.63 -6.26 -2.67
N GLN A 36 18.90 -4.98 -2.40
CA GLN A 36 20.16 -4.33 -2.81
C GLN A 36 21.39 -4.88 -2.08
N ALA A 37 21.23 -5.24 -0.81
CA ALA A 37 22.29 -5.87 -0.02
C ALA A 37 22.54 -7.33 -0.42
N GLY A 38 21.71 -7.90 -1.31
CA GLY A 38 21.79 -9.32 -1.68
C GLY A 38 21.53 -10.22 -0.47
N GLU A 39 20.66 -9.79 0.44
CA GLU A 39 20.24 -10.64 1.55
C GLU A 39 19.57 -11.91 1.01
N GLY A 40 19.73 -13.01 1.73
CA GLY A 40 19.21 -14.30 1.31
C GLY A 40 17.70 -14.26 1.07
N GLU A 41 17.23 -15.16 0.20
CA GLU A 41 15.81 -15.29 -0.20
C GLU A 41 14.85 -15.32 1.01
N ALA A 42 15.23 -16.04 2.07
CA ALA A 42 14.43 -16.13 3.29
C ALA A 42 14.22 -14.77 3.98
N THR A 43 15.23 -13.90 4.03
CA THR A 43 15.11 -12.58 4.66
C THR A 43 14.21 -11.66 3.82
N THR A 44 14.44 -11.64 2.50
CA THR A 44 13.62 -10.86 1.57
C THR A 44 12.15 -11.29 1.63
N ALA A 45 11.88 -12.60 1.69
CA ALA A 45 10.53 -13.15 1.81
C ALA A 45 9.83 -12.75 3.13
N LEU A 46 10.58 -12.63 4.24
CA LEU A 46 10.02 -12.18 5.51
C LEU A 46 9.57 -10.71 5.45
N VAL A 47 10.37 -9.83 4.85
CA VAL A 47 10.01 -8.41 4.69
C VAL A 47 8.83 -8.25 3.72
N LEU A 48 8.78 -9.03 2.64
CA LEU A 48 7.63 -9.05 1.73
C LEU A 48 6.34 -9.47 2.45
N ARG A 49 6.40 -10.51 3.27
CA ARG A 49 5.23 -10.95 4.07
C ARG A 49 4.77 -9.87 5.04
N GLU A 50 5.70 -9.17 5.68
CA GLU A 50 5.39 -8.03 6.55
C GLU A 50 4.65 -6.93 5.77
N LEU A 51 5.12 -6.58 4.57
CA LEU A 51 4.48 -5.59 3.71
C LEU A 51 3.04 -5.99 3.35
N ILE A 52 2.83 -7.25 2.96
CA ILE A 52 1.51 -7.79 2.60
C ILE A 52 0.57 -7.73 3.80
N GLU A 53 0.99 -8.20 4.97
CA GLU A 53 0.13 -8.21 6.16
C GLU A 53 -0.18 -6.79 6.66
N TYR A 54 0.78 -5.88 6.60
CA TYR A 54 0.54 -4.47 6.95
C TYR A 54 -0.39 -3.79 5.95
N THR A 55 -0.29 -4.11 4.65
CA THR A 55 -1.21 -3.63 3.60
C THR A 55 -2.64 -4.10 3.88
N ARG A 56 -2.83 -5.37 4.26
CA ARG A 56 -4.15 -5.90 4.64
C ARG A 56 -4.70 -5.23 5.89
N TYR A 57 -3.84 -4.91 6.86
CA TYR A 57 -4.24 -4.13 8.04
C TYR A 57 -4.70 -2.72 7.64
N HIS A 58 -3.91 -2.02 6.83
CA HIS A 58 -4.23 -0.69 6.33
C HIS A 58 -5.58 -0.66 5.60
N PHE A 59 -5.81 -1.61 4.69
CA PHE A 59 -7.08 -1.72 3.96
C PHE A 59 -8.28 -1.91 4.88
N ARG A 60 -8.17 -2.78 5.88
CA ARG A 60 -9.24 -2.96 6.87
C ARG A 60 -9.49 -1.67 7.68
N SER A 61 -8.44 -0.93 8.00
CA SER A 61 -8.54 0.35 8.69
C SER A 61 -9.35 1.35 7.85
N GLU A 62 -8.98 1.54 6.58
CA GLU A 62 -9.69 2.44 5.68
C GLU A 62 -11.14 2.03 5.45
N GLU A 63 -11.38 0.74 5.23
CA GLU A 63 -12.72 0.20 5.04
C GLU A 63 -13.62 0.41 6.26
N SER A 64 -13.05 0.48 7.46
CA SER A 64 -13.78 0.82 8.69
C SER A 64 -14.12 2.31 8.80
N LEU A 65 -13.40 3.19 8.10
CA LEU A 65 -13.72 4.61 8.01
C LEU A 65 -14.86 4.88 7.01
N MET A 66 -15.13 3.95 6.09
CA MET A 66 -16.14 4.11 5.03
C MET A 66 -17.60 3.91 5.48
N VAL A 67 -17.90 3.90 6.78
CA VAL A 67 -19.27 3.65 7.29
C VAL A 67 -20.28 4.69 6.78
N HIS A 68 -19.83 5.92 6.59
CA HIS A 68 -20.68 7.04 6.16
C HIS A 68 -20.48 7.46 4.70
N VAL A 69 -19.45 6.91 4.05
CA VAL A 69 -19.16 7.14 2.63
C VAL A 69 -20.24 6.50 1.75
N PRO A 70 -20.67 7.14 0.64
CA PRO A 70 -21.63 6.55 -0.28
C PRO A 70 -21.26 5.13 -0.70
N SER A 71 -22.22 4.20 -0.65
CA SER A 71 -21.97 2.77 -0.86
C SER A 71 -21.28 2.46 -2.19
N GLU A 72 -21.57 3.19 -3.25
CA GLU A 72 -20.93 3.01 -4.57
C GLU A 72 -19.43 3.32 -4.51
N VAL A 73 -19.06 4.42 -3.84
CA VAL A 73 -17.66 4.83 -3.65
C VAL A 73 -16.93 3.83 -2.75
N ALA A 74 -17.55 3.43 -1.64
CA ALA A 74 -16.98 2.44 -0.72
C ALA A 74 -16.77 1.07 -1.41
N GLN A 75 -17.71 0.63 -2.26
CA GLN A 75 -17.59 -0.61 -3.01
C GLN A 75 -16.49 -0.53 -4.07
N ALA A 76 -16.37 0.59 -4.79
CA ALA A 76 -15.29 0.80 -5.74
C ALA A 76 -13.90 0.74 -5.06
N HIS A 77 -13.74 1.38 -3.90
CA HIS A 77 -12.49 1.36 -3.13
C HIS A 77 -12.14 -0.05 -2.65
N LYS A 78 -13.10 -0.77 -2.07
CA LYS A 78 -12.95 -2.19 -1.67
C LYS A 78 -12.61 -3.09 -2.85
N GLY A 79 -13.22 -2.84 -4.01
CA GLY A 79 -12.90 -3.54 -5.25
C GLY A 79 -11.46 -3.33 -5.69
N ASN A 80 -10.94 -2.10 -5.55
CA ASN A 80 -9.53 -1.82 -5.78
C ASN A 80 -8.66 -2.62 -4.80
N HIS A 81 -8.90 -2.54 -3.48
CA HIS A 81 -8.15 -3.34 -2.49
C HIS A 81 -8.08 -4.83 -2.83
N ALA A 82 -9.21 -5.44 -3.17
CA ALA A 82 -9.27 -6.85 -3.52
C ALA A 82 -8.41 -7.18 -4.76
N ARG A 83 -8.49 -6.33 -5.79
CA ARG A 83 -7.71 -6.48 -7.03
C ARG A 83 -6.22 -6.35 -6.76
N LEU A 84 -5.85 -5.37 -5.94
CA LEU A 84 -4.47 -5.10 -5.58
C LEU A 84 -3.85 -6.27 -4.79
N ILE A 85 -4.54 -6.82 -3.79
CA ILE A 85 -4.08 -8.02 -3.06
C ILE A 85 -3.93 -9.22 -4.00
N GLN A 86 -4.84 -9.38 -4.96
CA GLN A 86 -4.76 -10.46 -5.94
C GLN A 86 -3.51 -10.32 -6.83
N GLN A 87 -3.23 -9.11 -7.34
CA GLN A 87 -2.03 -8.85 -8.15
C GLN A 87 -0.74 -9.08 -7.36
N VAL A 88 -0.67 -8.65 -6.10
CA VAL A 88 0.51 -8.89 -5.25
C VAL A 88 0.78 -10.38 -5.09
N ARG A 89 -0.26 -11.20 -4.87
CA ARG A 89 -0.12 -12.67 -4.78
C ARG A 89 0.35 -13.31 -6.08
N GLU A 90 -0.12 -12.80 -7.21
CA GLU A 90 0.31 -13.29 -8.53
C GLU A 90 1.79 -13.00 -8.77
N PHE A 91 2.24 -11.77 -8.49
CA PHE A 91 3.64 -11.39 -8.62
C PHE A 91 4.55 -12.11 -7.60
N GLU A 92 4.10 -12.28 -6.35
CA GLU A 92 4.79 -13.09 -5.34
C GLU A 92 5.01 -14.51 -5.86
N ALA A 93 3.96 -15.16 -6.37
CA ALA A 93 4.06 -16.52 -6.90
C ALA A 93 4.94 -16.60 -8.16
N GLN A 94 4.94 -15.58 -9.03
CA GLN A 94 5.85 -15.52 -10.19
C GLN A 94 7.31 -15.41 -9.72
N CYS A 95 7.58 -14.61 -8.68
CA CYS A 95 8.91 -14.46 -8.10
C CYS A 95 9.40 -15.78 -7.47
N GLU A 96 8.55 -16.48 -6.72
CA GLU A 96 8.85 -17.79 -6.15
C GLU A 96 9.15 -18.87 -7.21
N ARG A 97 8.50 -18.78 -8.38
CA ARG A 97 8.79 -19.66 -9.53
C ARG A 97 10.02 -19.25 -10.33
N GLY A 98 10.65 -18.12 -10.00
CA GLY A 98 11.77 -17.54 -10.75
C GLY A 98 11.38 -17.01 -12.13
N GLU A 99 10.09 -16.75 -12.36
CA GLU A 99 9.59 -16.15 -13.62
C GLU A 99 9.89 -14.65 -13.69
N ILE A 100 9.91 -13.98 -12.53
CA ILE A 100 10.35 -12.60 -12.36
C ILE A 100 11.40 -12.52 -11.26
N SER A 101 12.23 -11.49 -11.29
CA SER A 101 13.20 -11.20 -10.25
C SER A 101 12.56 -10.49 -9.03
N PRO A 102 13.21 -10.55 -7.85
CA PRO A 102 12.79 -9.75 -6.69
C PRO A 102 12.77 -8.24 -6.97
N GLN A 103 13.63 -7.77 -7.88
CA GLN A 103 13.66 -6.37 -8.30
C GLN A 103 12.41 -5.99 -9.10
N GLU A 104 11.95 -6.84 -10.02
CA GLU A 104 10.70 -6.61 -10.76
C GLU A 104 9.47 -6.61 -9.85
N LEU A 105 9.44 -7.49 -8.84
CA LEU A 105 8.41 -7.48 -7.81
C LEU A 105 8.44 -6.17 -6.99
N LEU A 106 9.63 -5.70 -6.59
CA LEU A 106 9.80 -4.45 -5.86
C LEU A 106 9.32 -3.24 -6.66
N ASP A 107 9.66 -3.18 -7.95
CA ASP A 107 9.25 -2.09 -8.83
C ASP A 107 7.72 -2.06 -9.00
N PHE A 108 7.10 -3.23 -9.15
CA PHE A 108 5.64 -3.36 -9.13
C PHE A 108 5.03 -2.82 -7.83
N LEU A 109 5.53 -3.27 -6.67
CA LEU A 109 5.02 -2.87 -5.35
C LEU A 109 5.18 -1.36 -5.10
N LYS A 110 6.28 -0.77 -5.58
CA LYS A 110 6.52 0.67 -5.49
C LYS A 110 5.49 1.47 -6.27
N ASP A 111 5.34 1.18 -7.56
CA ASP A 111 4.43 1.93 -8.43
C ASP A 111 2.99 1.78 -7.94
N TRP A 112 2.65 0.56 -7.54
CA TRP A 112 1.38 0.22 -6.93
C TRP A 112 1.08 1.05 -5.68
N LEU A 113 2.01 1.08 -4.72
CA LEU A 113 1.82 1.78 -3.45
C LEU A 113 1.67 3.29 -3.68
N LEU A 114 2.52 3.86 -4.54
CA LEU A 114 2.48 5.28 -4.87
C LEU A 114 1.16 5.67 -5.55
N LEU A 115 0.70 4.88 -6.52
CA LEU A 115 -0.56 5.13 -7.21
C LEU A 115 -1.77 5.02 -6.27
N HIS A 116 -1.75 4.05 -5.36
CA HIS A 116 -2.81 3.87 -4.39
C HIS A 116 -2.90 5.04 -3.40
N ILE A 117 -1.78 5.35 -2.72
CA ILE A 117 -1.67 6.45 -1.74
C ILE A 117 -2.06 7.79 -2.36
N THR A 118 -1.50 8.11 -3.53
CA THR A 118 -1.69 9.44 -4.15
C THR A 118 -2.99 9.57 -4.95
N GLY A 119 -3.69 8.46 -5.21
CA GLY A 119 -4.91 8.41 -5.99
C GLY A 119 -6.12 8.00 -5.16
N THR A 120 -6.19 6.72 -4.80
CA THR A 120 -7.37 6.10 -4.18
C THR A 120 -7.59 6.66 -2.78
N ASP A 121 -6.54 6.74 -1.97
CA ASP A 121 -6.67 7.08 -0.54
C ASP A 121 -6.91 8.58 -0.34
N LYS A 122 -6.37 9.41 -1.23
CA LYS A 122 -6.72 10.85 -1.28
C LYS A 122 -8.20 11.09 -1.60
N GLN A 123 -8.80 10.27 -2.47
CA GLN A 123 -10.23 10.37 -2.77
C GLN A 123 -11.07 9.96 -1.55
N LEU A 124 -10.66 8.90 -0.85
CA LEU A 124 -11.27 8.51 0.41
C LEU A 124 -11.19 9.63 1.46
N ALA A 125 -9.99 10.14 1.75
CA ALA A 125 -9.78 11.20 2.73
C ALA A 125 -10.56 12.48 2.41
N SER A 126 -10.66 12.82 1.12
CA SER A 126 -11.50 13.94 0.65
C SER A 126 -12.99 13.73 0.96
N SER A 127 -13.47 12.49 0.85
CA SER A 127 -14.86 12.12 1.15
C SER A 127 -15.12 12.16 2.66
N LEU A 128 -14.21 11.62 3.47
CA LEU A 128 -14.28 11.65 4.94
C LEU A 128 -14.25 13.09 5.50
N SER A 129 -13.51 13.98 4.86
CA SER A 129 -13.40 15.39 5.30
C SER A 129 -14.67 16.20 5.03
N ARG A 130 -15.39 15.89 3.94
CA ARG A 130 -16.64 16.58 3.59
C ARG A 130 -17.78 16.29 4.57
N GLU A 131 -17.75 15.13 5.22
CA GLU A 131 -18.77 14.76 6.22
C GLU A 131 -18.55 15.44 7.58
N ARG A 132 -17.32 15.91 7.88
CA ARG A 132 -17.00 16.59 9.14
C ARG A 132 -17.39 18.07 9.19
N GLN A 133 -17.89 18.65 8.10
CA GLN A 133 -18.46 20.00 8.11
C GLN A 133 -19.98 19.92 8.32
N PRO A 134 -20.51 20.20 9.52
CA PRO A 134 -21.91 20.56 9.62
C PRO A 134 -22.11 21.89 8.87
N ALA A 135 -23.24 21.98 8.17
CA ALA A 135 -23.72 23.21 7.54
C ALA A 135 -23.80 24.39 8.52
#